data_AF-A0A976KU89-F1
#
_entry.id   AF-A0A976KU89-F1
#
_cell.length_a   1.000
_cell.length_b   1.000
_cell.length_c   1.000
_cell.angle_alpha   90.00
_cell.angle_beta   90.00
_cell.angle_gamma   90.00
#
_symmetry.space_group_name_H-M   'P 1'
#
loop_
_entity.id
_entity.type
_entity.pdbx_description
1 polymer ?
#
loop_
_entity_poly.entity_id
_entity_poly.type
_entity_poly.pdbx_seq_one_letter_code
_entity_poly.pdbx_strand_id
1 'polypeptide(L)'
;MNRIHGVTSWLFVAWAMACGDRAIVHSEFESPTGSFDSEPVYAECEHVSDCTGSFDICVFSPEGAGFCSFSCDEVVECAPAPGGSARVVCVSVGPELPRDVCALECSGGRACPDAMVCKPVATNDGERALCF
;
A
#
# COMPACT_ATOMS: atom_id res chain seq x y z
N MET A 1 -50.33 6.23 -0.93
CA MET A 1 -49.82 7.60 -0.69
C MET A 1 -48.39 7.64 -1.23
N ASN A 2 -48.22 7.89 -2.53
CA ASN A 2 -47.99 9.21 -3.16
C ASN A 2 -46.74 9.95 -2.64
N ARG A 3 -45.67 9.97 -3.45
CA ARG A 3 -44.98 11.17 -4.02
C ARG A 3 -43.64 10.71 -4.62
N ILE A 4 -43.45 10.66 -5.94
CA ILE A 4 -43.34 11.71 -6.98
C ILE A 4 -41.93 12.34 -7.06
N HIS A 5 -41.24 11.99 -8.16
CA HIS A 5 -40.37 12.78 -9.07
C HIS A 5 -39.23 13.66 -8.52
N GLY A 6 -38.07 13.51 -9.18
CA GLY A 6 -36.96 14.48 -9.16
C GLY A 6 -35.94 14.24 -10.28
N VAL A 7 -36.39 14.38 -11.53
CA VAL A 7 -35.54 14.40 -12.75
C VAL A 7 -34.96 15.80 -12.91
N THR A 8 -33.63 15.95 -13.02
CA THR A 8 -32.98 17.15 -13.60
C THR A 8 -31.54 16.77 -14.00
N SER A 9 -31.29 16.17 -15.16
CA SER A 9 -31.09 16.80 -16.48
C SER A 9 -30.47 18.21 -16.42
N TRP A 10 -29.14 18.28 -16.60
CA TRP A 10 -28.43 19.47 -17.06
C TRP A 10 -27.44 19.07 -18.17
N LEU A 11 -27.92 19.25 -19.40
CA LEU A 11 -27.14 19.36 -20.63
C LEU A 11 -26.48 20.75 -20.64
N PHE A 12 -25.15 20.83 -20.63
CA PHE A 12 -24.41 21.99 -21.14
C PHE A 12 -23.17 21.46 -21.88
N VAL A 13 -23.24 21.35 -23.21
CA VAL A 13 -22.90 22.39 -24.21
C VAL A 13 -21.41 22.36 -24.52
N ALA A 14 -21.14 21.77 -25.69
CA ALA A 14 -19.88 21.75 -26.42
C ALA A 14 -19.43 23.17 -26.80
N TRP A 15 -18.14 23.48 -26.70
CA TRP A 15 -17.52 24.57 -27.47
C TRP A 15 -16.05 24.29 -27.84
N ALA A 16 -15.80 24.54 -29.13
CA ALA A 16 -14.56 24.96 -29.81
C ALA A 16 -13.32 24.06 -29.81
N MET A 17 -13.17 23.33 -30.93
CA MET A 17 -11.87 23.08 -31.55
C MET A 17 -11.22 24.43 -31.93
N ALA A 18 -10.10 24.76 -31.29
CA ALA A 18 -9.15 25.75 -31.79
C ALA A 18 -7.90 25.00 -32.28
N CYS A 19 -7.76 24.86 -33.60
CA CYS A 19 -6.49 24.47 -34.21
C CYS A 19 -5.55 25.68 -34.17
N GLY A 20 -4.59 25.67 -33.25
CA GLY A 20 -3.48 26.62 -33.20
C GLY A 20 -2.17 25.95 -33.65
N ASP A 21 -1.52 26.62 -34.60
CA ASP A 21 -0.17 26.47 -35.15
C ASP A 21 0.80 25.41 -34.61
N ARG A 22 1.37 24.64 -35.55
CA ARG A 22 2.56 23.80 -35.35
C ARG A 22 3.80 24.68 -35.22
N ALA A 23 4.18 25.01 -33.99
CA ALA A 23 5.54 25.39 -33.67
C ALA A 23 6.42 24.12 -33.60
N ILE A 24 7.49 24.08 -34.39
CA ILE A 24 8.58 23.12 -34.25
C ILE A 24 9.29 23.47 -32.95
N VAL A 25 8.93 22.79 -31.86
CA VAL A 25 9.65 22.84 -30.60
C VAL A 25 10.49 21.56 -30.53
N HIS A 26 11.76 21.74 -30.18
CA HIS A 26 12.74 20.70 -29.92
C HIS A 26 12.09 19.39 -29.47
N SER A 27 12.43 18.27 -30.12
CA SER A 27 12.33 16.97 -29.46
C SER A 27 13.34 16.98 -28.34
N GLU A 28 12.94 17.58 -27.22
CA GLU A 28 13.49 17.34 -25.91
C GLU A 28 13.45 15.81 -25.79
N PHE A 29 14.61 15.21 -25.76
CA PHE A 29 14.75 13.79 -25.47
C PHE A 29 14.21 13.65 -24.05
N GLU A 30 12.90 13.42 -23.94
CA GLU A 30 12.26 12.96 -22.73
C GLU A 30 12.93 11.62 -22.44
N SER A 31 14.05 11.69 -21.71
CA SER A 31 14.49 10.56 -20.93
C SER A 31 13.22 10.07 -20.25
N PRO A 32 12.81 8.81 -20.43
CA PRO A 32 11.73 8.31 -19.62
C PRO A 32 12.20 8.50 -18.19
N THR A 33 11.69 9.53 -17.53
CA THR A 33 11.44 9.51 -16.10
C THR A 33 10.41 8.41 -15.95
N GLY A 34 10.87 7.17 -16.14
CA GLY A 34 10.25 6.02 -15.53
C GLY A 34 10.31 6.39 -14.06
N SER A 35 9.19 6.89 -13.55
CA SER A 35 8.85 6.67 -12.17
C SER A 35 9.10 5.19 -11.98
N PHE A 36 10.21 4.85 -11.34
CA PHE A 36 10.29 3.60 -10.64
C PHE A 36 9.21 3.75 -9.59
N ASP A 37 7.98 3.40 -9.97
CA ASP A 37 6.89 3.12 -9.06
C ASP A 37 7.50 2.08 -8.13
N SER A 38 8.07 2.60 -7.04
CA SER A 38 8.73 1.79 -6.04
C SER A 38 7.59 0.95 -5.52
N GLU A 39 7.63 -0.33 -5.87
CA GLU A 39 6.57 -1.27 -5.51
C GLU A 39 6.23 -1.03 -4.04
N PRO A 40 4.96 -0.76 -3.71
CA PRO A 40 4.61 -0.32 -2.38
C PRO A 40 4.98 -1.41 -1.39
N VAL A 41 5.99 -1.14 -0.56
CA VAL A 41 6.29 -1.98 0.60
C VAL A 41 5.03 -2.01 1.46
N TYR A 42 4.69 -3.17 2.02
CA TYR A 42 3.45 -3.39 2.77
C TYR A 42 2.17 -3.33 1.92
N ALA A 43 2.26 -3.59 0.61
CA ALA A 43 1.08 -3.81 -0.23
C ALA A 43 0.24 -5.00 0.26
N GLU A 44 -1.08 -4.93 0.10
CA GLU A 44 -1.97 -6.05 0.38
C GLU A 44 -1.62 -7.27 -0.50
N CYS A 45 -1.71 -8.48 0.06
CA CYS A 45 -1.54 -9.73 -0.67
C CYS A 45 -2.53 -10.80 -0.19
N GLU A 46 -3.01 -11.62 -1.14
CA GLU A 46 -3.81 -12.82 -0.86
C GLU A 46 -2.97 -14.09 -1.06
N HIS A 47 -1.89 -13.99 -1.82
CA HIS A 47 -0.94 -15.05 -2.11
C HIS A 47 0.49 -14.51 -2.13
N VAL A 48 1.47 -15.38 -1.84
CA VAL A 48 2.90 -15.03 -1.93
C VAL A 48 3.28 -14.57 -3.34
N SER A 49 2.60 -15.08 -4.38
CA SER A 49 2.81 -14.66 -5.77
C SER A 49 2.39 -13.23 -6.07
N ASP A 50 1.59 -12.61 -5.20
CA ASP A 50 1.16 -11.21 -5.35
C ASP A 50 2.27 -10.26 -4.92
N CYS A 51 3.20 -10.74 -4.10
CA CYS A 51 4.40 -10.02 -3.72
C CYS A 51 5.43 -10.11 -4.84
N THR A 52 5.64 -8.99 -5.50
CA THR A 52 6.57 -8.87 -6.63
C THR A 52 7.90 -8.26 -6.19
N GLY A 53 8.91 -8.33 -7.06
CA GLY A 53 10.21 -7.72 -6.82
C GLY A 53 11.02 -8.41 -5.72
N SER A 54 11.38 -7.66 -4.68
CA SER A 54 12.19 -8.15 -3.55
C SER A 54 11.36 -8.64 -2.36
N PHE A 55 10.02 -8.60 -2.49
CA PHE A 55 9.10 -9.07 -1.45
C PHE A 55 8.77 -10.54 -1.72
N ASP A 56 9.39 -11.45 -0.97
CA ASP A 56 9.20 -12.90 -1.11
C ASP A 56 8.25 -13.50 -0.07
N ILE A 57 7.67 -12.66 0.80
CA ILE A 57 6.84 -13.11 1.94
C ILE A 57 5.52 -12.34 1.95
N CYS A 58 4.40 -13.07 1.99
CA CYS A 58 3.08 -12.53 2.31
C CYS A 58 2.72 -12.89 3.76
N VAL A 59 2.58 -11.87 4.61
CA VAL A 59 2.25 -12.05 6.03
C VAL A 59 0.74 -12.03 6.21
N PHE A 60 0.13 -13.21 6.30
CA PHE A 60 -1.32 -13.37 6.39
C PHE A 60 -1.88 -12.98 7.75
N SER A 61 -2.97 -12.19 7.74
CA SER A 61 -3.83 -12.07 8.92
C SER A 61 -4.84 -13.24 8.95
N PRO A 62 -5.34 -13.65 10.13
CA PRO A 62 -6.32 -14.73 10.24
C PRO A 62 -7.66 -14.44 9.54
N GLU A 63 -7.89 -13.19 9.12
CA GLU A 63 -9.12 -12.75 8.44
C GLU A 63 -9.00 -12.76 6.90
N GLY A 64 -7.85 -13.14 6.33
CA GLY A 64 -7.69 -13.41 4.89
C GLY A 64 -6.62 -12.56 4.22
N ALA A 65 -6.75 -11.24 4.24
CA ALA A 65 -5.75 -10.35 3.65
C ALA A 65 -4.47 -10.31 4.49
N GLY A 66 -3.33 -10.33 3.81
CA GLY A 66 -2.00 -10.11 4.38
C GLY A 66 -1.32 -8.89 3.75
N PHE A 67 -0.05 -8.70 4.09
CA PHE A 67 0.79 -7.69 3.45
C PHE A 67 2.13 -8.27 2.97
N CYS A 68 2.65 -7.70 1.88
CA CYS A 68 3.94 -8.04 1.33
C CYS A 68 5.06 -7.46 2.18
N SER A 69 6.00 -8.34 2.54
CA SER A 69 7.16 -8.02 3.33
C SER A 69 8.37 -8.82 2.85
N PHE A 70 9.50 -8.57 3.49
CA PHE A 70 10.76 -9.24 3.28
C PHE A 70 11.38 -9.61 4.63
N SER A 71 12.29 -10.58 4.62
CA SER A 71 12.99 -10.98 5.83
C SER A 71 13.96 -9.90 6.30
N CYS A 72 14.11 -9.75 7.61
CA CYS A 72 15.09 -8.86 8.23
C CYS A 72 15.82 -9.56 9.37
N ASP A 73 17.05 -9.13 9.62
CA ASP A 73 17.80 -9.40 10.84
C ASP A 73 17.77 -8.17 11.77
N GLU A 74 17.71 -6.96 11.18
CA GLU A 74 17.64 -5.70 11.92
C GLU A 74 16.59 -4.74 11.35
N VAL A 75 16.02 -3.87 12.20
CA VAL A 75 15.00 -2.90 11.80
C VAL A 75 15.49 -1.87 10.75
N VAL A 76 16.81 -1.65 10.65
CA VAL A 76 17.41 -0.72 9.69
C VAL A 76 17.29 -1.22 8.25
N GLU A 77 17.12 -2.52 8.06
CA GLU A 77 16.92 -3.15 6.75
C GLU A 77 15.50 -2.92 6.24
N CYS A 78 14.56 -2.66 7.15
CA CYS A 78 13.17 -2.44 6.82
C CYS A 78 12.93 -1.09 6.16
N ALA A 79 12.05 -1.08 5.16
CA ALA A 79 11.64 0.14 4.50
C ALA A 79 10.85 1.04 5.49
N PRO A 80 10.91 2.36 5.34
CA PRO A 80 10.11 3.26 6.16
C PRO A 80 8.61 3.03 5.92
N ALA A 81 7.79 3.34 6.92
CA ALA A 81 6.34 3.28 6.79
C ALA A 81 5.87 4.27 5.70
N PRO A 82 4.99 3.85 4.77
CA PRO A 82 4.49 4.70 3.69
C PRO A 82 3.53 5.80 4.18
N GLY A 83 3.14 5.76 5.46
CA GLY A 83 2.26 6.72 6.11
C GLY A 83 1.96 6.36 7.55
N GLY A 84 1.01 7.08 8.16
CA GLY A 84 0.58 6.83 9.54
C GLY A 84 1.62 7.19 10.60
N SER A 85 1.47 6.61 11.80
CA SER A 85 2.40 6.77 12.93
C SER A 85 2.88 5.43 13.51
N ALA A 86 2.51 4.32 12.86
CA ALA A 86 2.99 2.98 13.17
C ALA A 86 4.52 2.91 13.08
N ARG A 87 5.13 2.07 13.93
CA ARG A 87 6.58 1.89 14.00
C ARG A 87 7.00 0.75 13.10
N VAL A 88 8.04 0.94 12.29
CA VAL A 88 8.68 -0.18 11.60
C VAL A 88 9.39 -1.07 12.63
N VAL A 89 9.13 -2.37 12.58
CA VAL A 89 9.74 -3.39 13.45
C VAL A 89 10.19 -4.58 12.62
N CYS A 90 11.26 -5.25 13.07
CA CYS A 90 11.63 -6.58 12.61
C CYS A 90 11.09 -7.59 13.63
N VAL A 91 10.18 -8.48 13.21
CA VAL A 91 9.44 -9.33 14.15
C VAL A 91 9.18 -10.72 13.58
N SER A 92 9.22 -11.71 14.48
CA SER A 92 8.89 -13.10 14.20
C SER A 92 7.38 -13.34 14.20
N VAL A 93 6.77 -13.44 13.03
CA VAL A 93 5.31 -13.61 12.89
C VAL A 93 4.96 -15.10 12.78
N GLY A 94 4.79 -15.73 13.93
CA GLY A 94 4.38 -17.14 14.04
C GLY A 94 5.53 -18.15 13.90
N PRO A 95 5.26 -19.43 14.21
CA PRO A 95 6.28 -20.49 14.21
C PRO A 95 6.60 -21.04 12.81
N GLU A 96 5.75 -20.77 11.83
CA GLU A 96 5.85 -21.30 10.46
C GLU A 96 6.87 -20.52 9.61
N LEU A 97 7.16 -19.27 9.99
CA LEU A 97 8.14 -18.44 9.30
C LEU A 97 9.50 -18.58 10.01
N PRO A 98 10.54 -19.12 9.33
CA PRO A 98 11.84 -19.37 9.95
C PRO A 98 12.68 -18.09 10.14
N ARG A 99 12.16 -16.93 9.73
CA ARG A 99 12.85 -15.64 9.75
C ARG A 99 11.93 -14.54 10.22
N ASP A 100 12.52 -13.52 10.82
CA ASP A 100 11.81 -12.30 11.18
C ASP A 100 11.51 -11.49 9.91
N VAL A 101 10.42 -10.74 9.95
CA VAL A 101 9.91 -9.97 8.82
C VAL A 101 9.69 -8.53 9.21
N CYS A 102 9.82 -7.64 8.24
CA CYS A 102 9.49 -6.23 8.43
C CYS A 102 7.98 -6.06 8.60
N ALA A 103 7.54 -5.41 9.67
CA ALA A 103 6.13 -5.14 9.91
C ALA A 103 5.94 -3.73 10.47
N LEU A 104 4.69 -3.25 10.45
CA LEU A 104 4.31 -1.99 11.07
C LEU A 104 3.58 -2.25 12.39
N GLU A 105 4.18 -1.86 13.51
CA GLU A 105 3.61 -1.97 14.84
C GLU A 105 2.74 -0.75 15.17
N CYS A 106 1.47 -1.00 15.47
CA CYS A 106 0.47 0.02 15.81
C CYS A 106 0.14 0.07 17.32
N SER A 107 0.95 -0.58 18.15
CA SER A 107 0.78 -0.58 19.61
C SER A 107 0.88 0.83 20.21
N GLY A 108 0.17 1.07 21.31
CA GLY A 108 0.13 2.38 21.97
C GLY A 108 -0.72 3.44 21.26
N GLY A 109 -1.66 3.03 20.40
CA GLY A 109 -2.60 3.94 19.72
C GLY A 109 -2.03 4.63 18.48
N ARG A 110 -1.00 4.03 17.86
CA ARG A 110 -0.43 4.53 16.60
C ARG A 110 -1.38 4.18 15.44
N ALA A 111 -1.41 5.04 14.43
CA ALA A 111 -2.24 4.85 13.24
C ALA A 111 -1.48 4.08 12.17
N CYS A 112 -2.13 3.08 11.58
CA CYS A 112 -1.64 2.41 10.39
C CYS A 112 -1.73 3.34 9.16
N PRO A 113 -0.96 3.07 8.09
CA PRO A 113 -1.16 3.71 6.80
C PRO A 113 -2.58 3.52 6.27
N ASP A 114 -2.97 4.34 5.29
CA ASP A 114 -4.27 4.19 4.62
C ASP A 114 -4.48 2.77 4.10
N ALA A 115 -5.73 2.30 4.17
CA ALA A 115 -6.17 0.95 3.83
C ALA A 115 -5.68 -0.20 4.74
N MET A 116 -4.83 0.07 5.76
CA MET A 116 -4.43 -0.93 6.75
C MET A 116 -5.19 -0.81 8.08
N VAL A 117 -5.41 -1.94 8.75
CA VAL A 117 -6.09 -2.06 10.03
C VAL A 117 -5.12 -2.60 11.09
N CYS A 118 -5.12 -1.96 12.25
CA CYS A 118 -4.35 -2.42 13.41
C CYS A 118 -5.00 -3.66 14.04
N LYS A 119 -4.29 -4.80 14.05
CA LYS A 119 -4.79 -6.08 14.58
C LYS A 119 -3.83 -6.72 15.57
N PRO A 120 -4.33 -7.42 16.61
CA PRO A 120 -3.50 -8.22 17.49
C PRO A 120 -3.03 -9.50 16.79
N VAL A 121 -1.78 -9.87 16.98
CA VAL A 121 -1.10 -11.01 16.38
C VAL A 121 -0.25 -11.69 17.44
N ALA A 122 -0.32 -13.01 17.51
CA ALA A 122 0.60 -13.80 18.30
C ALA A 122 1.97 -13.86 17.61
N THR A 123 3.00 -13.33 18.28
CA THR A 123 4.40 -13.42 17.87
C THR A 123 5.17 -14.33 18.82
N ASN A 124 6.40 -14.70 18.48
CA ASN A 124 7.23 -15.52 19.37
C ASN A 124 7.56 -14.80 20.70
N ASP A 125 7.53 -13.47 20.72
CA ASP A 125 7.75 -12.63 21.91
C ASP A 125 6.46 -12.27 22.67
N GLY A 126 5.31 -12.81 22.26
CA GLY A 126 4.00 -12.53 22.82
C GLY A 126 3.03 -11.84 21.86
N GLU A 127 1.89 -11.37 22.37
CA GLU A 127 0.91 -10.67 21.56
C GLU A 127 1.39 -9.26 21.19
N ARG A 128 1.31 -8.91 19.91
CA ARG A 128 1.66 -7.59 19.36
C ARG A 128 0.55 -7.06 18.48
N ALA A 129 0.44 -5.73 18.35
CA ALA A 129 -0.50 -5.11 17.44
C ALA A 129 0.22 -4.66 16.17
N LEU A 130 -0.12 -5.26 15.02
CA LEU A 130 0.50 -5.00 13.72
C LEU A 130 -0.54 -4.47 12.72
N CYS A 131 -0.09 -3.70 11.72
CA CYS A 131 -0.92 -3.26 10.61
C CYS A 131 -1.01 -4.34 9.53
N PHE A 132 -2.23 -4.66 9.12
CA PHE A 132 -2.56 -5.53 7.98
C PHE A 132 -3.42 -4.77 7.00
#